data_AF-A0A1D6K7R8-F1
#
_entry.id   AF-A0A1D6K7R8-F1
#
_cell.length_a   1.000
_cell.length_b   1.000
_cell.length_c   1.000
_cell.angle_alpha   90.00
_cell.angle_beta   90.00
_cell.angle_gamma   90.00
#
_symmetry.space_group_name_H-M   'P 1'
#
loop_
_entity.id
_entity.type
_entity.pdbx_description
1 polymer ?
#
loop_
_entity_poly.entity_id
_entity_poly.type
_entity_poly.pdbx_seq_one_letter_code
_entity_poly.pdbx_strand_id
1 'polypeptide(L)' 'MSMLSGLGSGGGIGVPNTSNVPPEELYATQLTQLQEMGFIDTAENIQALLATAGNVHAAVERLLGNLGQ' A
#
# COMPACT_ATOMS: atom_id res chain seq x y z
N MET A 1 6.42 -55.91 -3.06
CA MET A 1 5.20 -55.44 -3.73
C MET A 1 4.86 -54.08 -3.14
N SER A 2 5.36 -52.97 -3.67
CA SER A 2 4.92 -52.30 -4.90
C SER A 2 3.53 -51.64 -4.76
N MET A 3 3.56 -50.29 -4.85
CA MET A 3 2.58 -49.38 -5.47
C MET A 3 1.37 -48.88 -4.66
N LEU A 4 1.39 -47.59 -4.28
CA LEU A 4 0.37 -46.57 -4.62
C LEU A 4 0.96 -45.21 -4.20
N SER A 5 1.61 -44.47 -5.09
CA SER A 5 1.01 -43.55 -6.07
C SER A 5 0.30 -42.36 -5.42
N GLY A 6 0.84 -41.16 -5.70
CA GLY A 6 0.04 -39.95 -5.74
C GLY A 6 0.09 -39.06 -4.49
N LEU A 7 1.16 -38.26 -4.37
CA LEU A 7 1.03 -36.81 -4.16
C LEU A 7 2.40 -36.13 -4.36
N GLY A 8 3.00 -36.32 -5.53
CA GLY A 8 4.02 -35.43 -6.05
C GLY A 8 3.34 -34.25 -6.72
N SER A 9 2.64 -33.43 -5.93
CA SER A 9 2.02 -32.21 -6.41
C SER A 9 3.08 -31.12 -6.47
N GLY A 10 3.66 -30.98 -7.66
CA GLY A 10 4.03 -29.70 -8.25
C GLY A 10 4.98 -28.82 -7.43
N GLY A 11 6.24 -28.82 -7.84
CA GLY A 11 7.09 -27.66 -7.66
C GLY A 11 6.36 -26.39 -8.11
N GLY A 12 6.00 -25.55 -7.14
CA GLY A 12 5.60 -24.16 -7.31
C GLY A 12 6.58 -23.31 -6.52
N ILE A 13 7.71 -22.98 -7.15
CA ILE A 13 8.60 -21.91 -6.70
C ILE A 13 7.86 -20.58 -6.93
N GLY A 14 7.73 -19.74 -5.89
CA GLY A 14 7.34 -18.32 -5.95
C GLY A 14 5.83 -18.10 -6.11
N VAL A 15 5.12 -17.30 -5.31
CA VAL A 15 5.44 -16.04 -4.62
C VAL A 15 4.45 -15.93 -3.44
N PRO A 16 4.86 -15.52 -2.22
CA PRO A 16 3.88 -15.09 -1.23
C PRO A 16 3.14 -13.90 -1.84
N ASN A 17 1.82 -14.02 -1.98
CA ASN A 17 0.96 -13.00 -2.56
C ASN A 17 0.94 -11.75 -1.66
N THR A 18 2.01 -10.95 -1.70
CA THR A 18 2.18 -9.67 -0.98
C THR A 18 1.61 -8.49 -1.78
N SER A 19 0.84 -8.74 -2.84
CA SER A 19 0.42 -7.72 -3.80
C SER A 19 -1.01 -7.20 -3.59
N ASN A 20 -1.69 -7.59 -2.50
CA ASN A 20 -3.08 -7.19 -2.23
C ASN A 20 -3.25 -6.24 -1.05
N VAL A 21 -2.15 -5.81 -0.40
CA VAL A 21 -2.27 -4.85 0.71
C VAL A 21 -2.67 -3.50 0.12
N PRO A 22 -3.83 -2.94 0.51
CA PRO A 22 -4.29 -1.68 -0.03
C PRO A 22 -3.32 -0.55 0.41
N PRO A 23 -3.18 0.51 -0.38
CA PRO A 23 -2.27 1.60 -0.05
C PRO A 23 -2.61 2.29 1.27
N GLU A 24 -3.87 2.23 1.72
CA GLU A 24 -4.28 2.68 3.05
C GLU A 24 -3.59 1.92 4.19
N GLU A 25 -3.37 0.62 4.04
CA GLU A 25 -2.65 -0.20 5.02
C GLU A 25 -1.15 -0.05 4.86
N LEU A 26 -0.65 0.06 3.62
CA LEU A 26 0.77 0.31 3.37
C LEU A 26 1.22 1.67 3.91
N TYR A 27 0.33 2.66 3.86
CA TYR A 27 0.62 4.02 4.26
C TYR A 27 -0.07 4.46 5.56
N ALA A 28 -0.53 3.53 6.40
CA ALA A 28 -1.28 3.85 7.61
C ALA A 28 -0.56 4.87 8.51
N THR A 29 0.76 4.74 8.70
CA THR A 29 1.56 5.68 9.49
C THR A 29 1.63 7.07 8.87
N GLN A 30 1.66 7.16 7.54
CA GLN A 30 1.70 8.42 6.80
C GLN A 30 0.33 9.10 6.81
N LEU A 31 -0.74 8.32 6.69
CA LEU A 31 -2.12 8.80 6.81
C LEU A 31 -2.37 9.41 8.19
N THR A 32 -1.94 8.75 9.27
CA THR A 32 -2.07 9.33 10.62
C THR A 32 -1.34 10.67 10.73
N GLN A 33 -0.10 10.76 10.25
CA GLN A 33 0.66 12.02 10.29
C GLN A 33 -0.03 13.14 9.51
N LEU A 34 -0.57 12.82 8.33
CA LEU A 34 -1.35 13.76 7.51
C LEU A 34 -2.62 14.21 8.25
N GLN A 35 -3.31 13.29 8.91
CA GLN A 35 -4.52 13.57 9.68
C GLN A 35 -4.23 14.44 10.90
N GLU A 36 -3.09 14.25 11.57
CA GLU A 36 -2.63 15.13 12.66
C GLU A 36 -2.31 16.55 12.19
N MET A 37 -1.87 16.72 10.94
CA MET A 37 -1.67 18.04 10.33
C MET A 37 -2.98 18.70 9.86
N GLY A 38 -4.09 17.97 9.84
CA GLY A 38 -5.40 18.46 9.42
C GLY A 38 -5.89 17.91 8.07
N PHE A 39 -5.12 17.06 7.41
CA PHE A 39 -5.55 16.37 6.18
C PHE A 39 -6.35 15.12 6.54
N ILE A 40 -7.65 15.30 6.74
CA ILE A 40 -8.59 14.23 7.10
C ILE A 40 -9.04 13.36 5.92
N ASP A 41 -8.83 13.82 4.69
CA ASP A 41 -9.21 13.10 3.48
C ASP A 41 -8.22 11.98 3.15
N THR A 42 -8.55 10.77 3.61
CA THR A 42 -7.74 9.57 3.34
C THR A 42 -7.53 9.32 1.85
N ALA A 43 -8.53 9.59 1.00
CA ALA A 43 -8.41 9.40 -0.44
C ALA A 43 -7.37 10.35 -1.06
N GLU A 44 -7.45 11.65 -0.75
CA GLU A 44 -6.48 12.66 -1.18
C GLU A 44 -5.08 12.33 -0.65
N ASN A 45 -4.98 11.96 0.63
CA ASN A 45 -3.73 11.56 1.27
C ASN A 45 -3.09 10.36 0.57
N ILE A 46 -3.87 9.33 0.24
CA ILE A 46 -3.40 8.16 -0.51
C ILE A 46 -2.92 8.57 -1.90
N GLN A 47 -3.66 9.41 -2.62
CA GLN A 47 -3.24 9.86 -3.94
C GLN A 47 -1.94 10.67 -3.88
N ALA A 48 -1.80 11.53 -2.87
CA ALA A 48 -0.58 12.28 -2.63
C ALA A 48 0.59 11.34 -2.30
N LEU A 49 0.40 10.38 -1.39
CA LEU A 49 1.41 9.39 -1.01
C LEU A 49 1.79 8.45 -2.17
N LEU A 50 0.83 8.04 -3.00
CA LEU A 50 1.11 7.27 -4.22
C LEU A 50 1.93 8.10 -5.21
N ALA A 51 1.60 9.38 -5.39
CA ALA A 51 2.34 10.28 -6.27
C ALA A 51 3.75 10.58 -5.74
N THR A 52 3.96 10.54 -4.43
CA THR A 52 5.25 10.83 -3.78
C THR A 52 6.00 9.58 -3.34
N ALA A 53 5.53 8.39 -3.72
CA ALA A 53 6.10 7.09 -3.36
C ALA A 53 6.27 6.88 -1.83
N GLY A 54 5.29 7.36 -1.04
CA GLY A 54 5.26 7.22 0.42
C GLY A 54 5.98 8.35 1.18
N ASN A 55 6.35 9.43 0.50
CA ASN A 55 6.98 10.57 1.14
C ASN A 55 5.93 11.54 1.70
N VAL A 56 5.81 11.59 3.04
CA VAL A 56 4.84 12.44 3.74
C VAL A 56 5.06 13.92 3.44
N HIS A 57 6.30 14.39 3.44
CA HIS A 57 6.60 15.82 3.25
C HIS A 57 6.15 16.29 1.87
N ALA A 58 6.52 15.55 0.82
CA ALA A 58 6.11 15.86 -0.54
C ALA A 58 4.60 15.65 -0.76
N ALA A 59 3.98 14.71 -0.04
CA ALA A 59 2.53 14.52 -0.07
C ALA A 59 1.80 15.74 0.50
N VAL A 60 2.28 16.29 1.62
CA VAL A 60 1.75 17.53 2.23
C VAL A 60 1.83 18.70 1.26
N GLU A 61 2.99 18.92 0.62
CA GLU A 61 3.16 20.02 -0.36
C GLU A 61 2.14 19.90 -1.51
N ARG A 62 1.88 18.68 -1.97
CA ARG A 62 0.88 18.41 -3.01
C ARG A 62 -0.54 18.65 -2.54
N LEU A 63 -0.89 18.21 -1.33
CA LEU A 63 -2.22 18.41 -0.73
C LEU A 63 -2.50 19.90 -0.48
N LEU A 64 -1.50 20.65 -0.01
CA LEU A 64 -1.58 22.11 0.13
C LEU A 64 -1.78 22.80 -1.23
N GLY A 65 -1.12 22.32 -2.28
CA GLY A 65 -1.32 22.79 -3.64
C GLY A 65 -2.72 22.47 -4.20
N ASN A 66 -3.29 21.34 -3.82
CA ASN A 66 -4.63 20.90 -4.24
C ASN A 66 -5.75 21.70 -3.54
N LEU A 67 -5.56 22.10 -2.27
CA LEU A 67 -6.52 22.89 -1.50
C LEU A 67 -6.71 24.33 -2.02
N GLY A 68 -5.74 24.83 -2.79
CA GLY A 68 -5.71 26.20 -3.32
C GLY A 68 -6.31 26.40 -4.71
N GLN A 69 -6.89 25.36 -5.31
CA GLN A 69 -7.58 25.40 -6.62
C GLN A 69 -9.10 25.37 -6.43
#